data_AF-A0A8I1FXW8-F1
#
_entry.id   AF-A0A8I1FXW8-F1
#
_cell.length_a   1.000
_cell.length_b   1.000
_cell.length_c   1.000
_cell.angle_alpha   90.00
_cell.angle_beta   90.00
_cell.angle_gamma   90.00
#
_symmetry.space_group_name_H-M   'P 1'
#
loop_
_entity.id
_entity.type
_entity.pdbx_description
1 polymer ?
#
loop_
_entity_poly.entity_id
_entity_poly.type
_entity_poly.pdbx_seq_one_letter_code
_entity_poly.pdbx_strand_id
1 'polypeptide(L)'
;MNNTKPTVIALLRNTAQIYVGQSRFSDKPVFLVEAKNENHVYELRGDATTDDHYASLAAEFGDIISKPGPDAQLNSIEFNTGRQYSPEGQHVEAWVLAIDHSIPELPLKVVYFKDRSRMIDGLVRVRSLTEREVMEEYDHGRYDPA
;
A
#
# COMPACT_ATOMS: atom_id res chain seq x y z
N MET A 1 -11.03 -7.46 -18.89
CA MET A 1 -9.66 -7.61 -18.38
C MET A 1 -9.77 -8.12 -16.96
N ASN A 2 -9.23 -9.30 -16.68
CA ASN A 2 -9.30 -9.90 -15.34
C ASN A 2 -8.55 -8.97 -14.36
N ASN A 3 -9.31 -8.39 -13.45
CA ASN A 3 -8.82 -7.51 -12.40
C ASN A 3 -8.20 -8.39 -11.29
N THR A 4 -7.15 -9.14 -11.63
CA THR A 4 -6.37 -9.90 -10.67
C THR A 4 -5.58 -8.90 -9.85
N LYS A 5 -5.98 -8.70 -8.60
CA LYS A 5 -5.22 -7.91 -7.63
C LYS A 5 -3.76 -8.41 -7.66
N PRO A 6 -2.76 -7.52 -7.75
CA PRO A 6 -1.36 -7.95 -7.77
C PRO A 6 -1.05 -8.75 -6.50
N THR A 7 -0.49 -9.95 -6.68
CA THR A 7 -0.09 -10.82 -5.57
C THR A 7 1.25 -10.32 -5.02
N VAL A 8 1.27 -9.97 -3.73
CA VAL A 8 2.51 -9.61 -3.02
C VAL A 8 3.34 -10.86 -2.82
N ILE A 9 4.59 -10.85 -3.29
CA ILE A 9 5.52 -11.97 -3.16
C ILE A 9 6.56 -11.76 -2.06
N ALA A 10 6.86 -10.50 -1.72
CA ALA A 10 7.88 -10.13 -0.76
C ALA A 10 7.62 -8.72 -0.22
N LEU A 11 8.17 -8.40 0.95
CA LEU A 11 8.14 -7.07 1.54
C LEU A 11 9.57 -6.60 1.81
N LEU A 12 9.90 -5.37 1.42
CA LEU A 12 11.05 -4.67 1.99
C LEU A 12 10.73 -4.39 3.46
N ARG A 13 11.68 -4.68 4.36
CA ARG A 13 11.50 -4.62 5.82
C ARG A 13 10.77 -3.38 6.35
N ASN A 14 10.84 -2.23 5.68
CA ASN A 14 10.33 -0.97 6.22
C ASN A 14 9.40 -0.14 5.33
N THR A 15 9.15 -0.45 4.04
CA THR A 15 8.57 0.59 3.16
C THR A 15 7.78 0.17 1.94
N ALA A 16 7.93 -1.04 1.37
CA ALA A 16 7.26 -1.32 0.11
C ALA A 16 6.98 -2.81 -0.16
N GLN A 17 5.89 -3.03 -0.88
CA GLN A 17 5.50 -4.34 -1.38
C GLN A 17 6.22 -4.63 -2.69
N ILE A 18 6.62 -5.89 -2.84
CA ILE A 18 7.20 -6.40 -4.08
C ILE A 18 6.21 -7.39 -4.69
N TYR A 19 5.96 -7.21 -5.98
CA TYR A 19 5.08 -8.05 -6.80
C TYR A 19 5.78 -8.46 -8.10
N VAL A 20 5.29 -9.50 -8.75
CA VAL A 20 5.71 -9.84 -10.12
C VAL A 20 4.85 -9.05 -11.10
N GLY A 21 5.49 -8.43 -12.08
CA GLY A 21 4.81 -7.80 -13.20
C GLY A 21 5.63 -7.92 -14.48
N GLN A 22 5.20 -7.19 -15.51
CA GLN A 22 5.86 -7.19 -16.80
C GLN A 22 6.85 -6.03 -16.89
N SER A 23 8.05 -6.28 -17.43
CA SER A 23 9.03 -5.21 -17.66
C SER A 23 8.51 -4.22 -18.69
N ARG A 24 8.88 -2.95 -18.52
CA ARG A 24 8.62 -1.87 -19.48
C ARG A 24 9.65 -1.85 -20.61
N PHE A 25 10.78 -2.53 -20.41
CA PHE A 25 11.92 -2.55 -21.34
C PHE A 25 12.09 -3.89 -22.05
N SER A 26 11.39 -4.94 -21.60
CA SER A 26 11.45 -6.28 -22.18
C SER A 26 10.14 -7.04 -22.01
N ASP A 27 9.95 -8.09 -22.80
CA ASP A 27 8.80 -9.00 -22.67
C ASP A 27 8.97 -10.04 -21.55
N LYS A 28 9.82 -9.77 -20.56
CA LYS A 28 10.07 -10.69 -19.44
C LYS A 28 9.35 -10.25 -18.15
N PRO A 29 8.91 -11.22 -17.32
CA PRO A 29 8.54 -10.95 -15.94
C PRO A 29 9.68 -10.31 -15.16
N VAL A 30 9.35 -9.34 -14.30
CA VAL A 30 10.28 -8.66 -13.39
C VAL A 30 9.64 -8.46 -12.02
N PHE A 31 10.48 -8.24 -11.02
CA PHE A 31 10.05 -7.80 -9.71
C PHE A 31 9.84 -6.29 -9.72
N LEU A 32 8.69 -5.85 -9.23
CA LEU A 32 8.31 -4.45 -9.18
C LEU A 32 8.17 -4.02 -7.72
N VAL A 33 8.74 -2.86 -7.41
CA VAL A 33 8.54 -2.18 -6.13
C VAL A 33 8.00 -0.80 -6.36
N GLU A 34 6.96 -0.44 -5.63
CA GLU A 34 6.35 0.88 -5.70
C GLU A 34 7.02 1.81 -4.67
N ALA A 35 7.75 2.80 -5.15
CA ALA A 35 8.29 3.87 -4.31
C ALA A 35 7.33 5.06 -4.34
N LYS A 36 6.36 5.03 -3.42
CA LYS A 36 5.23 5.96 -3.43
C LYS A 36 5.62 7.42 -3.28
N ASN A 37 6.65 7.71 -2.47
CA ASN A 37 7.20 9.07 -2.30
C ASN A 37 7.69 9.72 -3.61
N GLU A 38 7.95 8.92 -4.64
CA GLU A 38 8.47 9.36 -5.93
C GLU A 38 7.44 9.17 -7.06
N ASN A 39 6.24 8.67 -6.73
CA ASN A 39 5.21 8.24 -7.69
C ASN A 39 5.82 7.38 -8.82
N HIS A 40 6.72 6.47 -8.45
CA HIS A 40 7.51 5.69 -9.39
C HIS A 40 7.47 4.20 -9.03
N VAL A 41 7.41 3.37 -10.08
CA VAL A 41 7.53 1.91 -9.96
C VAL A 41 8.90 1.53 -10.48
N TYR A 42 9.69 0.91 -9.62
CA TYR A 42 11.03 0.45 -9.92
C TYR A 42 11.03 -1.03 -10.31
N GLU A 43 11.75 -1.36 -11.38
CA GLU A 43 12.10 -2.74 -11.70
C GLU A 43 13.31 -3.15 -10.85
N LEU A 44 13.12 -4.09 -9.93
CA LEU A 44 14.19 -4.65 -9.13
C LEU A 44 15.01 -5.63 -9.97
N ARG A 45 16.31 -5.69 -9.66
CA ARG A 45 17.18 -6.75 -10.16
C ARG A 45 16.76 -8.09 -9.53
N GLY A 46 16.86 -9.17 -10.29
CA GLY A 46 16.46 -10.51 -9.88
C GLY A 46 15.73 -11.26 -10.99
N ASP A 47 15.68 -12.59 -10.89
CA ASP A 47 15.04 -13.45 -11.89
C ASP A 47 13.60 -13.78 -11.47
N ALA A 48 12.65 -13.01 -12.01
CA ALA A 48 11.21 -13.23 -11.82
C ALA A 48 10.62 -14.25 -12.80
N THR A 49 11.45 -14.97 -13.57
CA THR A 49 11.00 -16.10 -14.41
C THR A 49 10.97 -17.43 -13.65
N THR A 50 11.47 -17.42 -12.41
CA THR A 50 11.53 -18.59 -11.52
C THR A 50 10.19 -18.87 -10.86
N ASP A 51 9.89 -20.13 -10.59
CA ASP A 51 8.66 -20.51 -9.88
C ASP A 51 8.69 -20.11 -8.38
N ASP A 52 9.88 -19.99 -7.78
CA ASP A 52 10.07 -19.53 -6.40
C ASP A 52 10.62 -18.09 -6.36
N HIS A 53 9.71 -17.15 -6.60
CA HIS A 53 9.99 -15.72 -6.58
C HIS A 53 10.63 -15.23 -5.28
N TYR A 54 10.25 -15.81 -4.14
CA TYR A 54 10.81 -15.40 -2.84
C TYR A 54 12.27 -15.84 -2.71
N ALA A 55 12.59 -17.07 -3.08
CA ALA A 55 13.97 -17.54 -3.07
C ALA A 55 14.88 -16.71 -3.99
N SER A 56 14.37 -16.34 -5.18
CA SER A 56 15.08 -15.46 -6.12
C SER A 56 15.36 -14.07 -5.51
N LEU A 57 14.36 -13.45 -4.88
CA LEU A 57 14.55 -12.16 -4.19
C LEU A 57 15.46 -12.26 -2.96
N ALA A 58 15.35 -13.32 -2.16
CA ALA A 58 16.20 -13.53 -1.00
C ALA A 58 17.66 -13.82 -1.39
N ALA A 59 17.90 -14.45 -2.54
CA ALA A 59 19.24 -14.66 -3.07
C ALA A 59 19.90 -13.34 -3.50
N GLU A 60 19.14 -12.42 -4.10
CA GLU A 60 19.63 -11.12 -4.58
C GLU A 60 19.78 -10.10 -3.44
N PHE A 61 18.78 -9.98 -2.57
CA PHE A 61 18.68 -8.88 -1.58
C PHE A 61 18.88 -9.33 -0.13
N GLY A 62 19.05 -10.63 0.10
CA GLY A 62 19.33 -11.19 1.41
C GLY A 62 18.23 -10.89 2.43
N ASP A 63 18.65 -10.43 3.60
CA ASP A 63 17.81 -10.27 4.76
C ASP A 63 16.92 -9.01 4.68
N ILE A 64 17.18 -8.09 3.75
CA ILE A 64 16.37 -6.89 3.49
C ILE A 64 14.94 -7.24 3.05
N ILE A 65 14.76 -8.44 2.48
CA ILE A 65 13.49 -8.99 2.04
C ILE A 65 12.90 -9.89 3.12
N SER A 66 11.58 -9.79 3.28
CA SER A 66 10.81 -10.66 4.17
C SER A 66 9.68 -11.35 3.41
N LYS A 67 9.44 -12.62 3.75
CA LYS A 67 8.33 -13.39 3.18
C LYS A 67 7.03 -12.85 3.75
N PRO A 68 6.03 -12.51 2.92
CA PRO A 68 4.75 -12.07 3.43
C PRO A 68 4.11 -13.21 4.22
N GLY A 69 3.61 -12.92 5.42
CA GLY A 69 2.72 -13.82 6.13
C GLY A 69 1.38 -13.97 5.39
N PRO A 70 0.53 -14.95 5.79
CA PRO A 70 -0.78 -15.18 5.16
C PRO A 70 -1.70 -13.94 5.21
N ASP A 71 -1.46 -13.03 6.15
CA ASP A 71 -2.23 -11.80 6.36
C ASP A 71 -1.48 -10.52 5.96
N ALA A 72 -0.42 -10.62 5.14
CA ALA A 72 0.32 -9.45 4.68
C ALA A 72 -0.60 -8.53 3.85
N GLN A 73 -0.98 -7.39 4.43
CA GLN A 73 -1.87 -6.40 3.82
C GLN A 73 -1.14 -5.07 3.59
N LEU A 74 -1.63 -4.27 2.64
CA LEU A 74 -1.22 -2.86 2.53
C LEU A 74 -1.47 -2.18 3.89
N ASN A 75 -0.43 -1.59 4.44
CA ASN A 75 -0.48 -0.82 5.69
C ASN A 75 -0.50 0.70 5.44
N SER A 76 -0.28 1.17 4.22
CA SER A 76 -0.41 2.59 3.85
C SER A 76 -0.90 2.81 2.42
N ILE A 77 -1.74 3.84 2.24
CA ILE A 77 -2.21 4.34 0.96
C ILE A 77 -2.01 5.85 0.89
N GLU A 78 -1.89 6.36 -0.33
CA GLU A 78 -1.82 7.78 -0.64
C GLU A 78 -2.62 7.96 -1.91
N PHE A 79 -3.46 8.99 -1.96
CA PHE A 79 -4.38 9.18 -3.07
C PHE A 79 -4.73 10.65 -3.26
N ASN A 80 -5.04 10.99 -4.51
CA ASN A 80 -5.53 12.31 -4.88
C ASN A 80 -7.00 12.21 -5.26
N THR A 81 -7.87 12.89 -4.52
CA THR A 81 -9.33 12.78 -4.74
C THR A 81 -9.81 13.63 -5.92
N GLY A 82 -8.94 14.45 -6.51
CA GLY A 82 -9.27 15.41 -7.57
C GLY A 82 -10.05 16.64 -7.08
N ARG A 83 -10.37 16.73 -5.79
CA ARG A 83 -11.10 17.87 -5.21
C ARG A 83 -10.23 19.13 -5.20
N GLN A 84 -10.83 20.26 -5.52
CA GLN A 84 -10.12 21.54 -5.71
C GLN A 84 -9.81 22.27 -4.39
N TYR A 85 -8.96 21.67 -3.55
CA TYR A 85 -8.42 22.32 -2.34
C TYR A 85 -7.01 22.87 -2.56
N SER A 86 -6.27 22.38 -3.56
CA SER A 86 -5.04 22.99 -4.09
C SER A 86 -5.06 22.93 -5.63
N PRO A 87 -4.14 23.62 -6.35
CA PRO A 87 -4.02 23.52 -7.80
C PRO A 87 -3.78 22.08 -8.31
N GLU A 88 -3.15 21.25 -7.50
CA GLU A 88 -2.82 19.85 -7.81
C GLU A 88 -3.93 18.86 -7.37
N GLY A 89 -4.96 19.35 -6.67
CA GLY A 89 -6.02 18.52 -6.09
C GLY A 89 -5.82 18.24 -4.60
N GLN A 90 -6.73 17.47 -4.01
CA GLN A 90 -6.64 17.09 -2.60
C GLN A 90 -5.78 15.85 -2.44
N HIS A 91 -4.73 15.96 -1.64
CA HIS A 91 -3.77 14.90 -1.44
C HIS A 91 -3.85 14.36 -0.01
N VAL A 92 -4.14 13.07 0.12
CA VAL A 92 -4.33 12.40 1.42
C VAL A 92 -3.40 11.20 1.53
N GLU A 93 -2.66 11.15 2.63
CA GLU A 93 -1.88 9.99 3.06
C GLU A 93 -2.61 9.28 4.19
N ALA A 94 -2.62 7.96 4.21
CA ALA A 94 -3.25 7.19 5.26
C ALA A 94 -2.50 5.90 5.57
N TRP A 95 -2.34 5.55 6.85
CA TRP A 95 -1.67 4.33 7.27
C TRP A 95 -2.28 3.71 8.52
N VAL A 96 -2.22 2.39 8.58
CA VAL A 96 -2.74 1.59 9.70
C VAL A 96 -1.80 1.73 10.90
N LEU A 97 -2.32 2.20 12.03
CA LEU A 97 -1.62 2.27 13.30
C LEU A 97 -1.87 1.01 14.16
N ALA A 98 -3.08 0.48 14.08
CA ALA A 98 -3.48 -0.69 14.86
C ALA A 98 -4.63 -1.43 14.17
N ILE A 99 -4.83 -2.69 14.56
CA ILE A 99 -5.99 -3.47 14.20
C ILE A 99 -6.75 -3.81 15.48
N ASP A 100 -8.00 -3.36 15.56
CA ASP A 100 -8.93 -3.67 16.61
C ASP A 100 -9.60 -5.02 16.31
N HIS A 101 -9.31 -6.01 17.16
CA HIS A 101 -9.84 -7.37 17.09
C HIS A 101 -10.93 -7.65 18.13
N SER A 102 -11.54 -6.61 18.71
CA SER A 102 -12.65 -6.75 19.68
C SER A 102 -13.81 -7.59 19.14
N ILE A 103 -14.04 -7.58 17.83
CA ILE A 103 -14.90 -8.54 17.12
C ILE A 103 -14.01 -9.35 16.17
N PRO A 104 -13.65 -10.61 16.50
CA PRO A 104 -12.69 -11.40 15.72
C PRO A 104 -13.09 -11.64 14.25
N GLU A 105 -14.38 -11.85 14.01
CA GLU A 105 -14.96 -12.05 12.66
C GLU A 105 -14.94 -10.77 11.81
N LEU A 106 -14.75 -9.62 12.46
CA LEU A 106 -14.93 -8.29 11.89
C LEU A 106 -13.88 -7.34 12.50
N PRO A 107 -12.59 -7.52 12.17
CA PRO A 107 -11.55 -6.60 12.62
C PRO A 107 -11.75 -5.21 11.99
N LEU A 108 -11.38 -4.17 12.73
CA LEU A 108 -11.32 -2.79 12.24
C LEU A 108 -9.88 -2.31 12.23
N LYS A 109 -9.49 -1.59 11.19
CA LYS A 109 -8.21 -0.91 11.11
C LYS A 109 -8.35 0.48 11.68
N VAL A 110 -7.53 0.81 12.66
CA VAL A 110 -7.31 2.19 13.10
C VAL A 110 -6.30 2.80 12.15
N VAL A 111 -6.74 3.77 11.37
CA VAL A 111 -5.97 4.39 10.29
C VAL A 111 -5.77 5.85 10.60
N TYR A 112 -4.52 6.28 10.72
CA TYR A 112 -4.20 7.70 10.68
C TYR A 112 -4.28 8.19 9.24
N PHE A 113 -4.88 9.36 9.03
CA PHE A 113 -4.81 10.06 7.75
C PHE A 113 -4.22 11.46 7.95
N LYS A 114 -3.62 11.97 6.87
CA LYS A 114 -3.13 13.33 6.74
C LYS A 114 -3.51 13.89 5.39
N ASP A 115 -4.47 14.81 5.39
CA ASP A 115 -4.82 15.64 4.26
C ASP A 115 -3.85 16.82 4.19
N ARG A 116 -2.88 16.71 3.28
CA ARG A 116 -1.84 17.73 3.09
C ARG A 116 -2.41 19.01 2.46
N SER A 117 -3.48 18.89 1.67
CA SER A 117 -4.06 20.04 0.97
C SER A 117 -4.90 20.90 1.92
N ARG A 118 -5.52 20.32 2.95
CA ARG A 118 -6.33 21.04 3.93
C ARG A 118 -5.69 21.22 5.30
N MET A 119 -4.51 20.62 5.52
CA MET A 119 -3.83 20.62 6.83
C MET A 119 -4.69 20.00 7.93
N ILE A 120 -5.39 18.91 7.60
CA ILE A 120 -6.23 18.16 8.54
C ILE A 120 -5.63 16.77 8.69
N ASP A 121 -5.46 16.33 9.92
CA ASP A 121 -5.13 14.95 10.24
C ASP A 121 -6.05 14.40 11.32
N GLY A 122 -6.09 13.07 11.40
CA GLY A 122 -6.98 12.38 12.32
C GLY A 122 -6.93 10.88 12.17
N LEU A 123 -7.77 10.22 12.97
CA LEU A 123 -7.87 8.76 13.04
C LEU A 123 -9.26 8.32 12.58
N VAL A 124 -9.30 7.47 11.55
CA VAL A 124 -10.52 6.81 11.08
C VAL A 124 -10.49 5.33 11.42
N ARG A 125 -11.68 4.72 11.53
CA ARG A 125 -11.83 3.27 11.72
C ARG A 125 -12.50 2.67 10.49
N VAL A 126 -11.77 1.84 9.76
CA VAL A 126 -12.21 1.29 8.46
C VAL A 126 -12.06 -0.24 8.42
N ARG A 127 -12.83 -0.91 7.57
CA ARG A 127 -12.73 -2.36 7.34
C ARG A 127 -11.53 -2.67 6.45
N SER A 128 -11.37 -1.85 5.42
CA SER A 128 -10.33 -1.97 4.40
C SER A 128 -9.62 -0.64 4.24
N LEU A 129 -8.29 -0.67 4.22
CA LEU A 129 -7.49 0.51 3.90
C LEU A 129 -7.64 0.80 2.40
N THR A 130 -8.62 1.61 2.05
CA THR A 130 -8.94 2.04 0.69
C THR A 130 -9.28 3.52 0.68
N GLU A 131 -9.02 4.21 -0.44
CA GLU A 131 -9.42 5.62 -0.63
C GLU A 131 -10.89 5.83 -0.27
N ARG A 132 -11.77 4.98 -0.82
CA ARG A 132 -13.22 5.08 -0.60
C ARG A 132 -13.60 5.05 0.88
N GLU A 133 -13.10 4.08 1.65
CA GLU A 133 -13.48 3.96 3.07
C GLU A 133 -12.86 5.04 3.94
N VAL A 134 -11.62 5.45 3.67
CA VAL A 134 -10.98 6.56 4.40
C VAL A 134 -11.72 7.87 4.12
N MET A 135 -12.05 8.13 2.85
CA MET A 135 -12.78 9.35 2.47
C MET A 135 -14.23 9.33 2.94
N GLU A 136 -14.88 8.16 2.99
CA GLU A 136 -16.22 8.04 3.56
C GLU A 136 -16.24 8.47 5.03
N GLU A 137 -15.31 8.00 5.86
CA GLU A 137 -15.23 8.45 7.26
C GLU A 137 -14.83 9.93 7.38
N TYR A 138 -13.85 10.37 6.57
CA TYR A 138 -13.42 11.76 6.50
C TYR A 138 -14.58 12.71 6.17
N ASP A 139 -15.35 12.41 5.13
CA ASP A 139 -16.42 13.26 4.59
C ASP A 139 -17.59 13.39 5.56
N HIS A 140 -17.84 12.34 6.34
CA HIS A 140 -18.85 12.35 7.40
C HIS A 140 -18.35 12.99 8.70
N GLY A 141 -17.10 13.43 8.77
CA GLY A 141 -16.50 13.96 10.00
C GLY A 141 -16.34 12.91 11.10
N ARG A 142 -16.29 11.61 10.73
CA ARG A 142 -16.17 10.49 11.67
C ARG A 142 -14.70 10.11 11.89
N TYR A 143 -13.94 11.07 12.41
CA TYR A 143 -12.56 10.86 12.79
C TYR A 143 -12.25 11.50 14.14
N ASP A 144 -11.36 10.86 14.89
CA ASP A 144 -10.81 11.44 16.11
C ASP A 144 -9.65 12.38 15.73
N PRO A 145 -9.50 13.56 16.38
CA PRO A 145 -8.30 14.38 16.23
C PRO A 145 -7.05 13.59 16.60
N ALA A 146 -5.97 13.80 15.85
CA ALA A 146 -4.67 13.17 16.10
C ALA A 146 -3.87 13.88 17.21
#